data_AF-A0A1H0A2F4-F1
#
_entry.id   AF-A0A1H0A2F4-F1
#
_cell.length_a   1.000
_cell.length_b   1.000
_cell.length_c   1.000
_cell.angle_alpha   90.00
_cell.angle_beta   90.00
_cell.angle_gamma   90.00
#
_symmetry.space_group_name_H-M   'P 1'
#
loop_
_entity.id
_entity.type
_entity.pdbx_description
1 polymer ?
#
loop_
_entity_poly.entity_id
_entity_poly.type
_entity_poly.pdbx_seq_one_letter_code
_entity_poly.pdbx_strand_id
1 'polypeptide(L)'
;MIFFKKFLNKIFFKRQIDLFPRQIKKKNQLWYLPAGEDTIAAINQLSAVVKDNPDAIEIYLALGNLFRAQSELERAILIRQSIIARPNLQPAFKARAWYELGIDYKRAGLVDRAIYALKQAEKIAGKNKEILEILAKIYAQSGDFKQAAYYYNQLNNNIAYAHYLIKWARHNKQNNREKLKLIKKALEAYIGSPEAWLELLLIYWQTKQIKDFKSNLKKALSSVHSSINFTILEGIYQQFKDNTKEDISPFVEIIHDIITNVITTINKDILLTYYNARFLLLIDEKEKSRIWLDKTLLLDSEFWPARLILLQLDMDKQALSQNFKTHLNFFISKAFKVKHFICKRCGLKRENLFFLCPRCASWHSITFRKNLNE
;
A
#
# COMPACT_ATOMS: atom_id res chain seq x y z
N MET A 1 47.05 -4.17 18.47
CA MET A 1 46.28 -3.11 19.17
C MET A 1 45.88 -1.91 18.31
N ILE A 2 46.74 -1.35 17.46
CA ILE A 2 46.43 -0.13 16.66
C ILE A 2 45.34 -0.39 15.60
N PHE A 3 45.35 -1.56 14.95
CA PHE A 3 44.32 -1.98 14.00
C PHE A 3 42.97 -2.20 14.69
N PHE A 4 42.97 -2.80 15.88
CA PHE A 4 41.81 -3.01 16.73
C PHE A 4 41.22 -1.68 17.22
N LYS A 5 42.06 -0.70 17.59
CA LYS A 5 41.63 0.66 17.95
C LYS A 5 41.12 1.46 16.75
N LYS A 6 41.65 1.24 15.53
CA LYS A 6 41.13 1.82 14.27
C LYS A 6 39.83 1.16 13.80
N PHE A 7 39.70 -0.15 13.97
CA PHE A 7 38.51 -0.95 13.67
C PHE A 7 37.38 -0.63 14.64
N LEU A 8 37.68 -0.61 15.95
CA LEU A 8 36.80 -0.07 16.97
C LEU A 8 36.53 1.42 16.75
N ASN A 9 37.48 2.28 16.38
CA ASN A 9 37.18 3.70 16.09
C ASN A 9 36.28 3.88 14.83
N LYS A 10 36.35 2.97 13.86
CA LYS A 10 35.40 2.92 12.71
C LYS A 10 34.00 2.44 13.12
N ILE A 11 33.89 1.66 14.20
CA ILE A 11 32.65 1.07 14.72
C ILE A 11 32.05 1.88 15.90
N PHE A 12 32.86 2.55 16.72
CA PHE A 12 32.51 3.06 18.06
C PHE A 12 32.67 4.58 18.25
N PHE A 13 33.47 5.32 17.47
CA PHE A 13 33.75 6.73 17.82
C PHE A 13 33.64 7.72 16.66
N LYS A 14 32.41 8.15 16.41
CA LYS A 14 32.11 9.58 16.18
C LYS A 14 30.86 9.94 17.00
N ARG A 15 31.14 10.51 18.19
CA ARG A 15 30.25 10.99 19.28
C ARG A 15 29.69 9.93 20.23
N GLN A 16 30.29 9.93 21.42
CA GLN A 16 29.67 9.55 22.68
C GLN A 16 28.28 10.18 22.84
N ILE A 17 27.38 9.39 23.41
CA ILE A 17 26.21 9.78 24.20
C ILE A 17 25.13 10.51 23.40
N ASP A 18 24.17 9.72 22.92
CA ASP A 18 22.78 9.94 23.29
C ASP A 18 22.11 8.55 23.44
N LEU A 19 21.75 8.21 24.66
CA LEU A 19 20.75 7.19 24.95
C LEU A 19 19.43 7.69 24.32
N PHE A 20 19.07 7.13 23.17
CA PHE A 20 17.94 7.56 22.31
C PHE A 20 17.94 9.07 21.95
N PRO A 21 18.66 9.53 20.90
CA PRO A 21 18.50 10.88 20.42
C PRO A 21 17.19 11.02 19.64
N ARG A 22 16.31 11.90 20.14
CA ARG A 22 15.32 12.60 19.33
C ARG A 22 16.09 13.35 18.23
N GLN A 23 15.75 13.09 16.97
CA GLN A 23 16.33 13.66 15.74
C GLN A 23 17.70 13.12 15.31
N ILE A 24 17.70 12.10 14.44
CA ILE A 24 18.80 11.87 13.50
C ILE A 24 18.35 12.36 12.12
N LYS A 25 18.72 13.62 11.81
CA LYS A 25 18.73 14.15 10.43
C LYS A 25 19.88 13.49 9.67
N LYS A 26 19.56 12.91 8.50
CA LYS A 26 20.43 12.61 7.35
C LYS A 26 21.88 12.20 7.66
N LYS A 27 22.10 10.89 7.88
CA LYS A 27 23.19 10.12 7.24
C LYS A 27 22.97 8.62 7.50
N ASN A 28 22.49 7.92 6.47
CA ASN A 28 22.39 6.47 6.42
C ASN A 28 23.80 5.85 6.45
N GLN A 29 24.31 5.55 7.63
CA GLN A 29 25.35 4.52 7.80
C GLN A 29 24.89 3.58 8.91
N LEU A 30 23.89 2.76 8.59
CA LEU A 30 23.66 1.48 9.25
C LEU A 30 24.82 0.57 8.80
N TRP A 31 25.70 0.15 9.70
CA TRP A 31 26.87 -0.67 9.39
C TRP A 31 26.45 -2.10 8.98
N TYR A 32 25.98 -2.23 7.74
CA TYR A 32 25.89 -3.50 7.02
C TYR A 32 27.30 -3.85 6.55
N LEU A 33 27.96 -4.78 7.23
CA LEU A 33 29.04 -5.54 6.59
C LEU A 33 28.37 -6.54 5.63
N PRO A 34 28.68 -6.51 4.32
CA PRO A 34 28.15 -7.48 3.38
C PRO A 34 28.61 -8.90 3.77
N ALA A 35 27.80 -9.91 3.44
CA ALA A 35 28.19 -11.31 3.60
C ALA A 35 29.45 -11.56 2.74
N GLY A 36 30.58 -11.83 3.38
CA GLY A 36 31.89 -12.01 2.75
C GLY A 36 32.94 -12.47 3.76
N GLU A 37 34.15 -12.79 3.31
CA GLU A 37 35.27 -13.27 4.15
C GLU A 37 35.54 -12.37 5.36
N ASP A 38 35.48 -11.05 5.17
CA ASP A 38 35.67 -10.06 6.24
C ASP A 38 34.68 -10.23 7.40
N THR A 39 33.46 -10.69 7.11
CA THR A 39 32.41 -10.90 8.11
C THR A 39 32.69 -12.15 8.96
N ILE A 40 33.21 -13.21 8.36
CA ILE A 40 33.59 -14.44 9.08
C ILE A 40 34.80 -14.15 9.98
N ALA A 41 35.80 -13.43 9.46
CA ALA A 41 36.94 -12.99 10.24
C ALA A 41 36.52 -12.10 11.44
N ALA A 42 35.58 -11.18 11.23
CA ALA A 42 35.02 -10.36 12.29
C ALA A 42 34.27 -11.20 13.35
N ILE A 43 33.48 -12.20 12.95
CA ILE A 43 32.81 -13.12 13.88
C ILE A 43 33.85 -13.86 14.72
N ASN A 44 34.91 -14.39 14.12
CA ASN A 44 35.96 -15.13 14.83
C ASN A 44 36.68 -14.24 15.85
N GLN A 45 37.07 -13.03 15.46
CA GLN A 45 37.73 -12.08 16.34
C GLN A 45 36.84 -11.65 17.51
N LEU A 46 35.58 -11.27 17.23
CA LEU A 46 34.66 -10.84 18.29
C LEU A 46 34.26 -12.01 19.20
N SER A 47 34.10 -13.22 18.66
CA SER A 47 33.88 -14.43 19.47
C SER A 47 35.02 -14.71 20.44
N ALA A 48 36.28 -14.46 20.02
CA ALA A 48 37.44 -14.59 20.89
C ALA A 48 37.41 -13.55 22.03
N VAL A 49 37.13 -12.28 21.70
CA VAL A 49 37.10 -11.18 22.68
C VAL A 49 36.03 -11.41 23.77
N VAL A 50 34.89 -11.97 23.38
CA VAL A 50 33.77 -12.24 24.28
C VAL A 50 34.06 -13.37 25.28
N LYS A 51 34.92 -14.34 24.93
CA LYS A 51 35.35 -15.38 25.89
C LYS A 51 36.01 -14.78 27.12
N ASP A 52 36.81 -13.73 26.91
CA ASP A 52 37.58 -13.09 27.98
C ASP A 52 36.83 -11.90 28.63
N ASN A 53 35.75 -11.43 28.00
CA ASN A 53 34.97 -10.27 28.45
C ASN A 53 33.47 -10.56 28.38
N PRO A 54 32.95 -11.44 29.26
CA PRO A 54 31.54 -11.85 29.22
C PRO A 54 30.59 -10.68 29.41
N ASP A 55 30.98 -9.58 30.06
CA ASP A 55 30.14 -8.41 30.33
C ASP A 55 30.06 -7.40 29.19
N ALA A 56 30.78 -7.61 28.08
CA ALA A 56 30.81 -6.69 26.94
C ALA A 56 29.54 -6.79 26.07
N ILE A 57 28.40 -6.32 26.57
CA ILE A 57 27.07 -6.41 25.93
C ILE A 57 27.07 -5.90 24.49
N GLU A 58 27.76 -4.80 24.21
CA GLU A 58 27.87 -4.21 22.88
C GLU A 58 28.50 -5.17 21.87
N ILE A 59 29.43 -6.02 22.32
CA ILE A 59 30.07 -7.02 21.47
C ILE A 59 29.10 -8.16 21.16
N TYR A 60 28.32 -8.64 22.13
CA TYR A 60 27.25 -9.60 21.86
C TYR A 60 26.17 -9.02 20.94
N LEU A 61 25.86 -7.73 21.09
CA LEU A 61 24.97 -7.02 20.16
C LEU A 61 25.54 -7.01 18.74
N ALA A 62 26.81 -6.70 18.57
CA ALA A 62 27.49 -6.75 17.28
C ALA A 62 27.51 -8.17 16.68
N LEU A 63 27.88 -9.19 17.47
CA LEU A 63 27.92 -10.59 17.05
C LEU A 63 26.57 -11.07 16.51
N GLY A 64 25.47 -10.84 17.24
CA GLY A 64 24.15 -11.23 16.75
C GLY A 64 23.75 -10.55 15.44
N ASN A 65 24.22 -9.31 15.19
CA ASN A 65 23.99 -8.64 13.91
C ASN A 65 24.77 -9.31 12.77
N LEU A 66 26.00 -9.74 13.03
CA LEU A 66 26.84 -10.46 12.05
C LEU A 66 26.25 -11.84 11.74
N PHE A 67 25.81 -12.59 12.76
CA PHE A 67 25.13 -13.87 12.54
C PHE A 67 23.86 -13.71 11.71
N ARG A 68 23.02 -12.69 12.03
CA ARG A 68 21.85 -12.37 11.22
C ARG A 68 22.22 -11.98 9.77
N ALA A 69 23.35 -11.29 9.56
CA ALA A 69 23.81 -10.93 8.21
C ALA A 69 24.25 -12.16 7.40
N GLN A 70 24.81 -13.18 8.07
CA GLN A 70 25.17 -14.48 7.49
C GLN A 70 24.00 -15.48 7.41
N SER A 71 22.78 -15.04 7.73
CA SER A 71 21.60 -15.91 7.82
C SER A 71 21.69 -17.04 8.85
N GLU A 72 22.62 -16.95 9.81
CA GLU A 72 22.71 -17.84 10.98
C GLU A 72 21.73 -17.36 12.07
N LEU A 73 20.43 -17.46 11.78
CA LEU A 73 19.38 -16.86 12.59
C LEU A 73 19.27 -17.50 13.98
N GLU A 74 19.47 -18.81 14.10
CA GLU A 74 19.43 -19.53 15.38
C GLU A 74 20.49 -19.00 16.33
N ARG A 75 21.72 -18.78 15.83
CA ARG A 75 22.82 -18.23 16.64
C ARG A 75 22.55 -16.78 17.05
N ALA A 76 22.04 -15.97 16.12
CA ALA A 76 21.62 -14.60 16.43
C ALA A 76 20.57 -14.59 17.56
N ILE A 77 19.52 -15.41 17.45
CA ILE A 77 18.46 -15.54 18.44
C ILE A 77 19.02 -15.95 19.81
N LEU A 78 19.86 -16.99 19.87
CA LEU A 78 20.45 -17.46 21.13
C LEU A 78 21.28 -16.37 21.81
N ILE A 79 22.07 -15.61 21.05
CA ILE A 79 22.86 -14.49 21.58
C ILE A 79 21.95 -13.38 22.13
N ARG A 80 20.84 -13.06 21.45
CA ARG A 80 19.90 -12.05 21.98
C ARG A 80 19.22 -12.52 23.26
N GLN A 81 18.81 -13.78 23.31
CA GLN A 81 18.21 -14.38 24.51
C GLN A 81 19.19 -14.37 25.68
N SER A 82 20.47 -14.69 25.45
CA SER A 82 21.50 -14.67 26.50
C SER A 82 21.76 -13.26 27.02
N ILE A 83 21.71 -12.22 26.16
CA ILE A 83 21.76 -10.82 26.62
C ILE A 83 20.57 -10.51 27.52
N ILE A 84 19.34 -10.82 27.06
CA ILE A 84 18.09 -10.49 27.77
C ILE A 84 18.00 -11.15 29.15
N ALA A 85 18.56 -12.36 29.29
CA ALA A 85 18.54 -13.14 30.53
C ALA A 85 19.48 -12.61 31.62
N ARG A 86 20.38 -11.66 31.30
CA ARG A 86 21.37 -11.17 32.26
C ARG A 86 20.71 -10.36 33.39
N PRO A 87 21.10 -10.61 34.66
CA PRO A 87 20.66 -9.77 35.76
C PRO A 87 21.23 -8.37 35.60
N ASN A 88 20.51 -7.36 36.11
CA ASN A 88 20.95 -5.96 36.17
C ASN A 88 21.34 -5.31 34.82
N LEU A 89 20.90 -5.86 33.69
CA LEU A 89 21.12 -5.25 32.37
C LEU A 89 20.42 -3.89 32.29
N GLN A 90 21.15 -2.85 31.86
CA GLN A 90 20.55 -1.52 31.70
C GLN A 90 19.33 -1.56 30.77
N PRO A 91 18.25 -0.83 31.09
CA PRO A 91 17.01 -0.83 30.31
C PRO A 91 17.22 -0.55 28.81
N ALA A 92 18.13 0.36 28.47
CA ALA A 92 18.43 0.68 27.07
C ALA A 92 18.98 -0.53 26.29
N PHE A 93 19.94 -1.27 26.87
CA PHE A 93 20.46 -2.48 26.25
C PHE A 93 19.43 -3.60 26.20
N LYS A 94 18.60 -3.74 27.24
CA LYS A 94 17.52 -4.73 27.27
C LYS A 94 16.47 -4.45 26.18
N ALA A 95 16.06 -3.19 26.01
CA ALA A 95 15.16 -2.78 24.95
C ALA A 95 15.74 -3.06 23.56
N ARG A 96 17.03 -2.73 23.35
CA ARG A 96 17.73 -3.00 22.09
C ARG A 96 17.83 -4.50 21.80
N ALA A 97 18.16 -5.32 22.80
CA ALA A 97 18.22 -6.77 22.62
C ALA A 97 16.86 -7.37 22.24
N TRP A 98 15.77 -6.91 22.86
CA TRP A 98 14.40 -7.29 22.49
C TRP A 98 14.02 -6.84 21.07
N TYR A 99 14.40 -5.61 20.69
CA TYR A 99 14.16 -5.10 19.34
C TYR A 99 14.84 -5.97 18.29
N GLU A 100 16.15 -6.21 18.46
CA GLU A 100 16.95 -7.01 17.55
C GLU A 100 16.46 -8.46 17.48
N LEU A 101 16.08 -9.06 18.62
CA LEU A 101 15.45 -10.38 18.66
C LEU A 101 14.15 -10.42 17.85
N GLY A 102 13.35 -9.35 17.91
CA GLY A 102 12.15 -9.21 17.09
C GLY A 102 12.45 -9.19 15.59
N ILE A 103 13.55 -8.54 15.18
CA ILE A 103 14.02 -8.57 13.79
C ILE A 103 14.47 -9.97 13.39
N ASP A 104 15.21 -10.66 14.27
CA ASP A 104 15.71 -12.02 14.02
C ASP A 104 14.54 -12.99 13.81
N TYR A 105 13.55 -12.97 14.71
CA TYR A 105 12.33 -13.77 14.56
C TYR A 105 11.53 -13.42 13.32
N LYS A 106 11.43 -12.13 12.95
CA LYS A 106 10.76 -11.72 11.71
C LYS A 106 11.47 -12.30 10.49
N ARG A 107 12.81 -12.27 10.44
CA ARG A 107 13.58 -12.86 9.33
C ARG A 107 13.45 -14.39 9.29
N ALA A 108 13.29 -15.02 10.45
CA ALA A 108 13.02 -16.45 10.58
C ALA A 108 11.56 -16.85 10.27
N GLY A 109 10.67 -15.90 9.94
CA GLY A 109 9.25 -16.17 9.70
C GLY A 109 8.43 -16.45 10.98
N LEU A 110 9.01 -16.29 12.16
CA LEU A 110 8.38 -16.54 13.46
C LEU A 110 7.59 -15.30 13.91
N VAL A 111 6.49 -15.02 13.21
CA VAL A 111 5.71 -13.76 13.32
C VAL A 111 5.25 -13.46 14.75
N ASP A 112 4.64 -14.41 15.45
CA ASP A 112 4.11 -14.17 16.80
C ASP A 112 5.22 -13.86 17.82
N ARG A 113 6.35 -14.58 17.70
CA ARG A 113 7.54 -14.33 18.53
C ARG A 113 8.17 -12.97 18.22
N ALA A 114 8.19 -12.58 16.95
CA ALA A 114 8.66 -11.26 16.54
C ALA A 114 7.81 -10.14 17.15
N ILE A 115 6.48 -10.26 17.08
CA ILE A 115 5.55 -9.30 17.69
C ILE A 115 5.76 -9.23 19.20
N TYR A 116 5.85 -10.39 19.88
CA TYR A 116 6.10 -10.42 21.32
C TYR A 116 7.39 -9.68 21.69
N ALA A 117 8.50 -10.01 21.03
CA ALA A 117 9.79 -9.39 21.29
C ALA A 117 9.77 -7.87 21.06
N LEU A 118 9.17 -7.42 19.96
CA LEU A 118 9.02 -5.98 19.66
C LEU A 118 8.11 -5.26 20.67
N LYS A 119 7.07 -5.91 21.18
CA LYS A 119 6.25 -5.35 22.26
C LYS A 119 7.00 -5.23 23.59
N GLN A 120 7.90 -6.17 23.90
CA GLN A 120 8.79 -6.00 25.06
C GLN A 120 9.76 -4.84 24.86
N ALA A 121 10.29 -4.67 23.64
CA ALA A 121 11.10 -3.50 23.31
C ALA A 121 10.30 -2.20 23.46
N GLU A 122 9.07 -2.14 22.96
CA GLU A 122 8.14 -1.00 23.09
C GLU A 122 7.86 -0.66 24.55
N LYS A 123 7.64 -1.66 25.42
CA LYS A 123 7.39 -1.44 26.85
C LYS A 123 8.56 -0.75 27.56
N ILE A 124 9.80 -1.04 27.15
CA ILE A 124 11.00 -0.51 27.81
C ILE A 124 11.43 0.82 27.17
N ALA A 125 11.44 0.90 25.84
CA ALA A 125 11.88 2.09 25.09
C ALA A 125 10.77 3.13 24.87
N GLY A 126 9.53 2.81 25.18
CA GLY A 126 8.36 3.61 24.86
C GLY A 126 8.00 3.60 23.37
N LYS A 127 7.26 4.62 22.93
CA LYS A 127 6.76 4.80 21.55
C LYS A 127 7.87 5.22 20.58
N ASN A 128 8.88 4.37 20.41
CA ASN A 128 9.95 4.58 19.46
C ASN A 128 9.47 4.33 18.02
N LYS A 129 9.73 5.26 17.12
CA LYS A 129 9.29 5.21 15.73
C LYS A 129 9.69 3.93 14.99
N GLU A 130 10.90 3.43 15.17
CA GLU A 130 11.39 2.23 14.47
C GLU A 130 10.64 0.98 14.91
N ILE A 131 10.43 0.82 16.21
CA ILE A 131 9.64 -0.29 16.78
C ILE A 131 8.20 -0.24 16.23
N LEU A 132 7.56 0.94 16.29
CA LEU A 132 6.21 1.14 15.79
C LEU A 132 6.10 0.85 14.29
N GLU A 133 7.07 1.27 13.48
CA GLU A 133 7.10 1.01 12.02
C GLU A 133 7.18 -0.49 11.71
N ILE A 134 7.99 -1.24 12.46
CA ILE A 134 8.13 -2.68 12.25
C ILE A 134 6.87 -3.41 12.70
N LEU A 135 6.31 -3.06 13.86
CA LEU A 135 5.03 -3.61 14.33
C LEU A 135 3.91 -3.33 13.33
N ALA A 136 3.78 -2.08 12.84
CA ALA A 136 2.81 -1.72 11.82
C ALA A 136 2.94 -2.56 10.55
N LYS A 137 4.18 -2.78 10.08
CA LYS A 137 4.46 -3.61 8.89
C LYS A 137 4.15 -5.09 9.13
N ILE A 138 4.53 -5.64 10.28
CA ILE A 138 4.26 -7.05 10.60
C ILE A 138 2.75 -7.28 10.70
N TYR A 139 2.01 -6.45 11.43
CA TYR A 139 0.55 -6.56 11.53
C TYR A 139 -0.16 -6.39 10.19
N ALA A 140 0.34 -5.48 9.35
CA ALA A 140 -0.16 -5.31 8.00
C ALA A 140 0.05 -6.54 7.11
N GLN A 141 1.18 -7.23 7.27
CA GLN A 141 1.53 -8.44 6.52
C GLN A 141 0.79 -9.68 7.03
N SER A 142 0.54 -9.77 8.34
CA SER A 142 -0.19 -10.89 8.95
C SER A 142 -1.72 -10.80 8.78
N GLY A 143 -2.23 -9.68 8.28
CA GLY A 143 -3.67 -9.47 8.06
C GLY A 143 -4.43 -8.90 9.26
N ASP A 144 -3.75 -8.60 10.38
CA ASP A 144 -4.37 -7.89 11.50
C ASP A 144 -4.42 -6.38 11.21
N PHE A 145 -5.39 -6.01 10.37
CA PHE A 145 -5.55 -4.63 9.91
C PHE A 145 -5.93 -3.66 11.03
N LYS A 146 -6.57 -4.16 12.11
CA LYS A 146 -6.91 -3.35 13.29
C LYS A 146 -5.64 -2.87 13.99
N GLN A 147 -4.72 -3.80 14.29
CA GLN A 147 -3.44 -3.45 14.90
C GLN A 147 -2.56 -2.63 13.96
N ALA A 148 -2.53 -2.98 12.67
CA ALA A 148 -1.80 -2.18 11.68
C ALA A 148 -2.27 -0.72 11.68
N ALA A 149 -3.59 -0.48 11.65
CA ALA A 149 -4.16 0.86 11.73
C ALA A 149 -3.78 1.56 13.05
N TYR A 150 -3.84 0.87 14.19
CA TYR A 150 -3.42 1.43 15.47
C TYR A 150 -1.97 1.96 15.44
N TYR A 151 -1.02 1.15 14.98
CA TYR A 151 0.40 1.55 14.93
C TYR A 151 0.66 2.65 13.89
N TYR A 152 0.01 2.63 12.73
CA TYR A 152 0.13 3.72 11.76
C TYR A 152 -0.45 5.05 12.27
N ASN A 153 -1.50 5.00 13.10
CA ASN A 153 -2.00 6.18 13.79
C ASN A 153 -0.97 6.74 14.79
N GLN A 154 -0.30 5.87 15.56
CA GLN A 154 0.79 6.31 16.47
C GLN A 154 1.99 6.93 15.71
N LEU A 155 2.20 6.52 14.46
CA LEU A 155 3.23 7.06 13.57
C LEU A 155 2.81 8.36 12.86
N ASN A 156 1.60 8.87 13.10
CA ASN A 156 1.00 10.00 12.37
C ASN A 156 1.01 9.81 10.84
N ASN A 157 0.93 8.55 10.38
CA ASN A 157 0.84 8.24 8.95
C ASN A 157 -0.62 8.12 8.55
N ASN A 158 -1.26 9.28 8.30
CA ASN A 158 -2.69 9.36 8.04
C ASN A 158 -3.13 8.55 6.81
N ILE A 159 -2.31 8.49 5.76
CA ILE A 159 -2.60 7.73 4.54
C ILE A 159 -2.64 6.22 4.85
N ALA A 160 -1.59 5.70 5.50
CA ALA A 160 -1.55 4.29 5.88
C ALA A 160 -2.64 3.97 6.91
N TYR A 161 -2.88 4.87 7.86
CA TYR A 161 -3.92 4.70 8.86
C TYR A 161 -5.31 4.54 8.22
N ALA A 162 -5.69 5.48 7.34
CA ALA A 162 -6.95 5.40 6.59
C ALA A 162 -7.02 4.11 5.75
N HIS A 163 -5.95 3.75 5.04
CA HIS A 163 -5.91 2.54 4.23
C HIS A 163 -6.18 1.27 5.05
N TYR A 164 -5.54 1.11 6.21
CA TYR A 164 -5.73 -0.07 7.05
C TYR A 164 -7.06 -0.07 7.81
N LEU A 165 -7.65 1.09 8.11
CA LEU A 165 -9.04 1.16 8.57
C LEU A 165 -10.01 0.61 7.53
N ILE A 166 -9.80 0.94 6.24
CA ILE A 166 -10.63 0.42 5.15
C ILE A 166 -10.43 -1.07 4.94
N LYS A 167 -9.17 -1.56 4.97
CA LYS A 167 -8.92 -3.01 4.94
C LYS A 167 -9.59 -3.74 6.11
N TRP A 168 -9.55 -3.16 7.31
CA TRP A 168 -10.24 -3.71 8.47
C TRP A 168 -11.77 -3.74 8.24
N ALA A 169 -12.36 -2.65 7.74
CA ALA A 169 -13.79 -2.57 7.44
C ALA A 169 -14.24 -3.60 6.40
N ARG A 170 -13.43 -3.88 5.38
CA ARG A 170 -13.72 -4.89 4.34
C ARG A 170 -13.62 -6.32 4.87
N HIS A 171 -12.57 -6.61 5.66
CA HIS A 171 -12.30 -7.97 6.13
C HIS A 171 -13.23 -8.40 7.27
N ASN A 172 -13.75 -7.43 8.03
CA ASN A 172 -14.67 -7.74 9.12
C ASN A 172 -16.08 -8.02 8.57
N LYS A 173 -16.68 -9.17 8.91
CA LYS A 173 -18.08 -9.51 8.60
C LYS A 173 -19.08 -8.72 9.47
N GLN A 174 -18.70 -7.53 9.90
CA GLN A 174 -19.50 -6.66 10.74
C GLN A 174 -20.64 -6.01 9.94
N ASN A 175 -21.67 -5.58 10.66
CA ASN A 175 -22.83 -4.88 10.10
C ASN A 175 -22.41 -3.56 9.45
N ASN A 176 -23.19 -3.10 8.47
CA ASN A 176 -22.93 -1.85 7.73
C ASN A 176 -22.72 -0.63 8.64
N ARG A 177 -23.35 -0.59 9.83
CA ARG A 177 -23.17 0.48 10.81
C ARG A 177 -21.73 0.60 11.32
N GLU A 178 -21.07 -0.52 11.61
CA GLU A 178 -19.69 -0.51 12.11
C GLU A 178 -18.70 -0.20 10.99
N LYS A 179 -18.94 -0.74 9.79
CA LYS A 179 -18.18 -0.38 8.59
C LYS A 179 -18.23 1.12 8.33
N LEU A 180 -19.42 1.73 8.41
CA LEU A 180 -19.59 3.18 8.25
C LEU A 180 -18.82 3.98 9.30
N LYS A 181 -18.75 3.53 10.57
CA LYS A 181 -17.93 4.19 11.60
C LYS A 181 -16.44 4.16 11.23
N LEU A 182 -15.93 3.02 10.76
CA LEU A 182 -14.52 2.89 10.35
C LEU A 182 -14.21 3.75 9.12
N ILE A 183 -15.11 3.79 8.15
CA ILE A 183 -14.96 4.60 6.94
C ILE A 183 -14.96 6.10 7.27
N LYS A 184 -15.88 6.57 8.12
CA LYS A 184 -15.90 7.97 8.58
C LYS A 184 -14.60 8.33 9.28
N LYS A 185 -14.11 7.47 10.17
CA LYS A 185 -12.81 7.64 10.84
C LYS A 185 -11.64 7.71 9.86
N ALA A 186 -11.68 6.93 8.77
CA ALA A 186 -10.67 6.97 7.72
C ALA A 186 -10.69 8.31 6.96
N LEU A 187 -11.89 8.84 6.67
CA LEU A 187 -12.06 10.15 6.01
C LEU A 187 -11.69 11.33 6.90
N GLU A 188 -11.93 11.23 8.21
CA GLU A 188 -11.46 12.21 9.20
C GLU A 188 -9.92 12.25 9.26
N ALA A 189 -9.26 11.09 9.19
CA ALA A 189 -7.80 11.02 9.16
C ALA A 189 -7.21 11.50 7.83
N TYR A 190 -7.84 11.12 6.71
CA TYR A 190 -7.38 11.47 5.37
C TYR A 190 -8.56 11.58 4.38
N ILE A 191 -9.04 12.81 4.20
CA ILE A 191 -10.17 13.14 3.32
C ILE A 191 -9.89 12.84 1.83
N GLY A 192 -8.62 12.76 1.45
CA GLY A 192 -8.19 12.43 0.10
C GLY A 192 -8.10 10.93 -0.19
N SER A 193 -8.64 10.04 0.67
CA SER A 193 -8.61 8.59 0.47
C SER A 193 -9.65 8.14 -0.58
N PRO A 194 -9.23 7.73 -1.80
CA PRO A 194 -10.17 7.14 -2.76
C PRO A 194 -10.80 5.85 -2.23
N GLU A 195 -10.07 5.06 -1.43
CA GLU A 195 -10.58 3.80 -0.89
C GLU A 195 -11.75 4.01 0.06
N ALA A 196 -11.63 4.99 0.95
CA ALA A 196 -12.67 5.29 1.93
C ALA A 196 -13.92 5.84 1.25
N TRP A 197 -13.76 6.74 0.27
CA TRP A 197 -14.87 7.25 -0.52
C TRP A 197 -15.55 6.17 -1.36
N LEU A 198 -14.78 5.30 -2.01
CA LEU A 198 -15.31 4.17 -2.77
C LEU A 198 -16.18 3.28 -1.88
N GLU A 199 -15.66 2.83 -0.73
CA GLU A 199 -16.43 1.98 0.19
C GLU A 199 -17.70 2.68 0.71
N LEU A 200 -17.62 3.98 1.02
CA LEU A 200 -18.78 4.74 1.46
C LEU A 200 -19.89 4.74 0.39
N LEU A 201 -19.51 5.02 -0.86
CA LEU A 201 -20.44 5.07 -1.99
C LEU A 201 -21.04 3.69 -2.30
N LEU A 202 -20.24 2.63 -2.21
CA LEU A 202 -20.73 1.26 -2.39
C LEU A 202 -21.75 0.87 -1.29
N ILE A 203 -21.56 1.30 -0.05
CA ILE A 203 -22.56 1.08 1.02
C ILE A 203 -23.85 1.84 0.73
N TYR A 204 -23.77 3.11 0.32
CA TYR A 204 -24.97 3.88 -0.03
C TYR A 204 -25.72 3.28 -1.23
N TRP A 205 -24.97 2.76 -2.20
CA TRP A 205 -25.53 2.03 -3.33
C TRP A 205 -26.25 0.76 -2.86
N GLN A 206 -25.59 -0.11 -2.08
CA GLN A 206 -26.17 -1.35 -1.56
C GLN A 206 -27.41 -1.11 -0.67
N THR A 207 -27.42 0.00 0.08
CA THR A 207 -28.53 0.37 0.97
C THR A 207 -29.60 1.25 0.30
N LYS A 208 -29.49 1.48 -1.02
CA LYS A 208 -30.41 2.30 -1.83
C LYS A 208 -30.56 3.76 -1.37
N GLN A 209 -29.55 4.32 -0.71
CA GLN A 209 -29.51 5.71 -0.22
C GLN A 209 -29.03 6.68 -1.31
N ILE A 210 -29.90 6.98 -2.28
CA ILE A 210 -29.58 7.80 -3.46
C ILE A 210 -29.13 9.24 -3.10
N LYS A 211 -29.83 9.87 -2.15
CA LYS A 211 -29.54 11.27 -1.75
C LYS A 211 -28.13 11.40 -1.18
N ASP A 212 -27.74 10.48 -0.30
CA ASP A 212 -26.41 10.44 0.30
C ASP A 212 -25.34 10.07 -0.71
N PHE A 213 -25.63 9.14 -1.63
CA PHE A 213 -24.75 8.80 -2.73
C PHE A 213 -24.42 10.05 -3.58
N LYS A 214 -25.43 10.80 -4.03
CA LYS A 214 -25.26 12.01 -4.85
C LYS A 214 -24.42 13.07 -4.14
N SER A 215 -24.75 13.37 -2.88
CA SER A 215 -24.04 14.38 -2.09
C SER A 215 -22.57 14.00 -1.87
N ASN A 216 -22.30 12.73 -1.56
CA ASN A 216 -20.95 12.26 -1.27
C ASN A 216 -20.12 12.01 -2.53
N LEU A 217 -20.72 11.66 -3.68
CA LEU A 217 -19.97 11.48 -4.92
C LEU A 217 -19.28 12.78 -5.35
N LYS A 218 -20.01 13.90 -5.29
CA LYS A 218 -19.45 15.23 -5.60
C LYS A 218 -18.27 15.55 -4.67
N LYS A 219 -18.44 15.33 -3.36
CA LYS A 219 -17.39 15.56 -2.35
C LYS A 219 -16.19 14.64 -2.55
N ALA A 220 -16.42 13.39 -2.91
CA ALA A 220 -15.38 12.40 -3.14
C ALA A 220 -14.48 12.80 -4.31
N LEU A 221 -15.09 13.13 -5.45
CA LEU A 221 -14.35 13.52 -6.67
C LEU A 221 -13.62 14.85 -6.53
N SER A 222 -14.09 15.76 -5.67
CA SER A 222 -13.41 17.04 -5.38
C SER A 222 -12.33 16.94 -4.30
N SER A 223 -12.48 16.04 -3.33
CA SER A 223 -11.53 15.92 -2.20
C SER A 223 -10.33 15.03 -2.51
N VAL A 224 -10.50 14.08 -3.43
CA VAL A 224 -9.43 13.21 -3.90
C VAL A 224 -8.65 13.90 -5.01
N HIS A 225 -7.32 13.78 -4.98
CA HIS A 225 -6.44 14.38 -5.99
C HIS A 225 -6.83 13.93 -7.42
N SER A 226 -6.88 14.88 -8.36
CA SER A 226 -7.34 14.66 -9.74
C SER A 226 -6.65 13.49 -10.44
N SER A 227 -5.37 13.25 -10.16
CA SER A 227 -4.63 12.13 -10.77
C SER A 227 -5.12 10.73 -10.39
N ILE A 228 -5.95 10.59 -9.34
CA ILE A 228 -6.41 9.30 -8.81
C ILE A 228 -7.91 9.25 -8.49
N ASN A 229 -8.66 10.35 -8.63
CA ASN A 229 -10.10 10.36 -8.34
C ASN A 229 -10.89 9.39 -9.24
N PHE A 230 -10.38 9.10 -10.45
CA PHE A 230 -10.93 8.09 -11.36
C PHE A 230 -11.01 6.69 -10.74
N THR A 231 -10.15 6.37 -9.75
CA THR A 231 -10.16 5.05 -9.08
C THR A 231 -11.45 4.78 -8.32
N ILE A 232 -12.18 5.84 -7.92
CA ILE A 232 -13.51 5.74 -7.31
C ILE A 232 -14.51 5.26 -8.38
N LEU A 233 -14.50 5.89 -9.56
CA LEU A 233 -15.37 5.52 -10.67
C LEU A 233 -15.06 4.12 -11.20
N GLU A 234 -13.77 3.76 -11.32
CA GLU A 234 -13.37 2.40 -11.69
C GLU A 234 -13.92 1.36 -10.71
N GLY A 235 -13.81 1.62 -9.39
CA GLY A 235 -14.30 0.69 -8.38
C GLY A 235 -15.82 0.51 -8.44
N ILE A 236 -16.57 1.60 -8.63
CA ILE A 236 -18.03 1.55 -8.82
C ILE A 236 -18.38 0.79 -10.12
N TYR A 237 -17.68 1.10 -11.21
CA TYR A 237 -17.89 0.47 -12.50
C TYR A 237 -17.69 -1.05 -12.45
N GLN A 238 -16.61 -1.51 -11.79
CA GLN A 238 -16.36 -2.95 -11.59
C GLN A 238 -17.52 -3.61 -10.83
N GLN A 239 -17.99 -2.97 -9.75
CA GLN A 239 -19.10 -3.51 -8.97
C GLN A 239 -20.42 -3.57 -9.76
N PHE A 240 -20.67 -2.62 -10.65
CA PHE A 240 -21.88 -2.60 -11.48
C PHE A 240 -21.81 -3.66 -12.57
N LYS A 241 -20.65 -3.78 -13.23
CA LYS A 241 -20.41 -4.80 -14.26
C LYS A 241 -20.59 -6.23 -13.73
N ASP A 242 -20.16 -6.50 -12.50
CA ASP A 242 -20.29 -7.84 -11.90
C ASP A 242 -21.73 -8.15 -11.44
N ASN A 243 -22.56 -7.12 -11.22
CA ASN A 243 -23.92 -7.23 -10.69
C ASN A 243 -25.02 -7.06 -11.75
N THR A 244 -24.74 -7.23 -13.04
CA THR A 244 -25.73 -7.11 -14.14
C THR A 244 -26.70 -8.29 -14.21
N LYS A 245 -27.27 -8.72 -13.07
CA LYS A 245 -28.49 -9.53 -13.03
C LYS A 245 -29.70 -8.59 -13.16
N GLU A 246 -30.75 -9.07 -13.84
CA GLU A 246 -31.87 -8.30 -14.39
C GLU A 246 -32.59 -7.33 -13.42
N ASP A 247 -32.54 -7.55 -12.09
CA ASP A 247 -33.22 -6.73 -11.09
C ASP A 247 -32.57 -5.36 -10.77
N ILE A 248 -31.36 -5.08 -11.26
CA ILE A 248 -30.57 -3.90 -10.85
C ILE A 248 -30.63 -2.74 -11.88
N SER A 249 -31.21 -2.97 -13.06
CA SER A 249 -31.21 -2.01 -14.19
C SER A 249 -31.74 -0.61 -13.84
N PRO A 250 -32.91 -0.45 -13.19
CA PRO A 250 -33.47 0.89 -12.93
C PRO A 250 -32.63 1.71 -11.95
N PHE A 251 -31.93 1.04 -11.03
CA PHE A 251 -31.08 1.72 -10.05
C PHE A 251 -29.74 2.14 -10.66
N VAL A 252 -29.23 1.39 -11.63
CA VAL A 252 -28.01 1.75 -12.37
C VAL A 252 -28.23 2.99 -13.22
N GLU A 253 -29.40 3.13 -13.86
CA GLU A 253 -29.78 4.33 -14.61
C GLU A 253 -29.79 5.59 -13.73
N ILE A 254 -30.44 5.54 -12.55
CA ILE A 254 -30.49 6.68 -11.63
C ILE A 254 -29.09 7.08 -11.16
N ILE A 255 -28.23 6.11 -10.85
CA ILE A 255 -26.87 6.38 -10.39
C ILE A 255 -26.02 6.92 -11.54
N HIS A 256 -26.20 6.42 -12.76
CA HIS A 256 -25.59 6.96 -13.96
C HIS A 256 -25.95 8.45 -14.14
N ASP A 257 -27.22 8.82 -14.01
CA ASP A 257 -27.63 10.22 -14.17
C ASP A 257 -26.99 11.12 -13.11
N ILE A 258 -26.83 10.61 -11.89
CA ILE A 258 -26.08 11.29 -10.84
C ILE A 258 -24.61 11.46 -11.24
N ILE A 259 -23.97 10.39 -11.74
CA ILE A 259 -22.57 10.41 -12.17
C ILE A 259 -22.37 11.41 -13.31
N THR A 260 -23.20 11.38 -14.35
CA THR A 260 -23.16 12.32 -15.48
C THR A 260 -23.28 13.75 -14.99
N ASN A 261 -24.29 14.05 -14.17
CA ASN A 261 -24.51 15.40 -13.63
C ASN A 261 -23.32 15.89 -12.78
N VAL A 262 -22.73 15.01 -11.97
CA VAL A 262 -21.56 15.37 -11.15
C VAL A 262 -20.33 15.60 -12.03
N ILE A 263 -20.06 14.73 -13.01
CA ILE A 263 -18.92 14.84 -13.92
C ILE A 263 -19.01 16.13 -14.74
N THR A 264 -20.20 16.50 -15.24
CA THR A 264 -20.39 17.76 -15.97
C THR A 264 -20.04 19.00 -15.14
N THR A 265 -20.07 18.90 -13.80
CA THR A 265 -19.74 20.03 -12.90
C THR A 265 -18.26 20.09 -12.48
N ILE A 266 -17.53 18.97 -12.50
CA ILE A 266 -16.21 18.82 -11.82
C ILE A 266 -15.00 19.08 -12.74
N ASN A 267 -15.15 19.81 -13.85
CA ASN A 267 -14.08 20.08 -14.85
C ASN A 267 -13.83 18.90 -15.82
N LYS A 268 -13.23 19.22 -16.98
CA LYS A 268 -13.00 18.33 -18.14
C LYS A 268 -11.79 17.41 -17.93
N ASP A 269 -11.85 16.52 -16.94
CA ASP A 269 -10.85 15.46 -16.79
C ASP A 269 -11.09 14.34 -17.83
N ILE A 270 -10.03 13.93 -18.51
CA ILE A 270 -10.06 12.89 -19.56
C ILE A 270 -10.64 11.58 -19.01
N LEU A 271 -10.18 11.15 -17.83
CA LEU A 271 -10.60 9.87 -17.25
C LEU A 271 -12.03 9.95 -16.75
N LEU A 272 -12.45 11.05 -16.14
CA LEU A 272 -13.86 11.20 -15.72
C LEU A 272 -14.80 11.15 -16.93
N THR A 273 -14.46 11.86 -18.01
CA THR A 273 -15.20 11.87 -19.29
C THR A 273 -15.28 10.45 -19.88
N TYR A 274 -14.15 9.73 -19.90
CA TYR A 274 -14.08 8.34 -20.33
C TYR A 274 -14.93 7.40 -19.48
N TYR A 275 -14.87 7.50 -18.15
CA TYR A 275 -15.70 6.67 -17.27
C TYR A 275 -17.18 6.96 -17.45
N ASN A 276 -17.58 8.20 -17.71
CA ASN A 276 -18.96 8.51 -18.03
C ASN A 276 -19.45 7.75 -19.26
N ALA A 277 -18.65 7.74 -20.34
CA ALA A 277 -18.95 6.95 -21.53
C ALA A 277 -19.07 5.46 -21.22
N ARG A 278 -18.22 4.92 -20.33
CA ARG A 278 -18.28 3.51 -19.92
C ARG A 278 -19.55 3.18 -19.13
N PHE A 279 -20.01 4.06 -18.25
CA PHE A 279 -21.27 3.86 -17.53
C PHE A 279 -22.47 3.87 -18.48
N LEU A 280 -22.49 4.74 -19.50
CA LEU A 280 -23.52 4.75 -20.54
C LEU A 280 -23.61 3.41 -21.29
N LEU A 281 -22.48 2.74 -21.50
CA LEU A 281 -22.47 1.41 -22.13
C LEU A 281 -23.04 0.30 -21.23
N LEU A 282 -23.05 0.47 -19.90
CA LEU A 282 -23.68 -0.50 -19.00
C LEU A 282 -25.21 -0.45 -19.05
N ILE A 283 -25.77 0.69 -19.45
CA ILE A 283 -27.22 0.90 -19.62
C ILE A 283 -27.66 0.85 -21.10
N ASP A 284 -26.81 0.33 -21.98
CA ASP A 284 -27.01 0.21 -23.44
C ASP A 284 -27.27 1.54 -24.20
N GLU A 285 -26.89 2.68 -23.63
CA GLU A 285 -27.01 4.02 -24.23
C GLU A 285 -25.83 4.33 -25.16
N LYS A 286 -25.69 3.54 -26.24
CA LYS A 286 -24.53 3.57 -27.15
C LYS A 286 -24.29 4.94 -27.79
N GLU A 287 -25.32 5.62 -28.27
CA GLU A 287 -25.17 6.91 -28.97
C GLU A 287 -24.73 8.03 -28.01
N LYS A 288 -25.28 8.07 -26.80
CA LYS A 288 -24.79 9.00 -25.76
C LYS A 288 -23.35 8.68 -25.39
N SER A 289 -23.00 7.40 -25.26
CA SER A 289 -21.62 6.97 -24.97
C SER A 289 -20.64 7.49 -26.02
N ARG A 290 -20.98 7.38 -27.31
CA ARG A 290 -20.17 7.91 -28.42
C ARG A 290 -19.82 9.39 -28.26
N ILE A 291 -20.82 10.23 -27.97
CA ILE A 291 -20.63 11.66 -27.75
C ILE A 291 -19.59 11.92 -26.65
N TRP A 292 -19.61 11.13 -25.57
CA TRP A 292 -18.65 11.24 -24.47
C TRP A 292 -17.25 10.69 -24.82
N LEU A 293 -17.17 9.65 -25.65
CA LEU A 293 -15.90 9.16 -26.18
C LEU A 293 -15.26 10.18 -27.11
N ASP A 294 -16.04 10.82 -27.98
CA ASP A 294 -15.56 11.90 -28.85
C ASP A 294 -15.07 13.08 -28.02
N LYS A 295 -15.82 13.48 -26.98
CA LYS A 295 -15.35 14.48 -26.00
C LYS A 295 -14.04 14.08 -25.33
N THR A 296 -13.85 12.79 -25.03
CA THR A 296 -12.59 12.27 -24.46
C THR A 296 -11.44 12.47 -25.45
N LEU A 297 -11.66 12.17 -26.73
CA LEU A 297 -10.67 12.34 -27.80
C LEU A 297 -10.39 13.81 -28.15
N LEU A 298 -11.34 14.73 -27.90
CA LEU A 298 -11.09 16.17 -27.99
C LEU A 298 -10.13 16.65 -26.89
N LEU A 299 -10.11 15.99 -25.73
CA LEU A 299 -9.19 16.32 -24.64
C LEU A 299 -7.81 15.67 -24.83
N ASP A 300 -7.78 14.45 -25.36
CA ASP A 300 -6.56 13.71 -25.67
C ASP A 300 -6.81 12.80 -26.89
N SER A 301 -6.30 13.24 -28.05
CA SER A 301 -6.48 12.53 -29.31
C SER A 301 -5.76 11.17 -29.33
N GLU A 302 -4.77 10.94 -28.47
CA GLU A 302 -4.02 9.68 -28.44
C GLU A 302 -4.60 8.67 -27.45
N PHE A 303 -5.66 9.03 -26.70
CA PHE A 303 -6.26 8.19 -25.67
C PHE A 303 -6.90 6.91 -26.26
N TRP A 304 -6.08 5.87 -26.36
CA TRP A 304 -6.40 4.63 -27.05
C TRP A 304 -7.63 3.88 -26.52
N PRO A 305 -7.99 3.90 -25.21
CA PRO A 305 -9.17 3.16 -24.75
C PRO A 305 -10.47 3.71 -25.33
N ALA A 306 -10.57 5.03 -25.51
CA ALA A 306 -11.75 5.62 -26.13
C ALA A 306 -11.85 5.25 -27.61
N ARG A 307 -10.72 5.26 -28.34
CA ARG A 307 -10.65 4.81 -29.75
C ARG A 307 -11.06 3.35 -29.90
N LEU A 308 -10.62 2.48 -29.00
CA LEU A 308 -10.96 1.05 -29.03
C LEU A 308 -12.46 0.82 -28.86
N ILE A 309 -13.09 1.55 -27.92
CA ILE A 309 -14.54 1.45 -27.70
C ILE A 309 -15.30 2.00 -28.93
N LEU A 310 -14.91 3.15 -29.47
CA LEU A 310 -15.55 3.71 -30.68
C LEU A 310 -15.45 2.74 -31.86
N LEU A 311 -14.27 2.15 -32.09
CA LEU A 311 -14.07 1.14 -33.12
C LEU A 311 -15.05 -0.03 -32.95
N GLN A 312 -15.18 -0.56 -31.73
CA GLN A 312 -16.12 -1.64 -31.44
C GLN A 312 -17.57 -1.24 -31.74
N LEU A 313 -17.98 -0.03 -31.36
CA LEU A 313 -19.35 0.44 -31.61
C LEU A 313 -19.62 0.64 -33.11
N ASP A 314 -18.61 1.05 -33.90
CA ASP A 314 -18.75 1.30 -35.34
C ASP A 314 -18.72 0.04 -36.18
N MET A 315 -18.07 -1.02 -35.71
CA MET A 315 -18.03 -2.31 -36.41
C MET A 315 -19.42 -2.85 -36.77
N ASP A 316 -20.40 -2.66 -35.88
CA ASP A 316 -21.77 -3.14 -36.10
C ASP A 316 -22.49 -2.38 -37.21
N LYS A 317 -22.07 -1.13 -37.49
CA LYS A 317 -22.65 -0.26 -38.53
C LYS A 317 -22.00 -0.46 -39.90
N GLN A 318 -20.86 -1.13 -39.97
CA GLN A 318 -20.08 -1.30 -41.21
C GLN A 318 -20.41 -2.63 -41.90
N ALA A 319 -20.38 -2.63 -43.24
CA ALA A 319 -20.54 -3.81 -44.08
C ALA A 319 -19.26 -4.69 -44.07
N LEU A 320 -18.95 -5.29 -42.93
CA LEU A 320 -17.79 -6.16 -42.75
C LEU A 320 -18.17 -7.63 -42.91
N SER A 321 -17.30 -8.43 -43.55
CA SER A 321 -17.49 -9.88 -43.65
C SER A 321 -17.44 -10.54 -42.25
N GLN A 322 -18.14 -11.66 -42.09
CA GLN A 322 -18.20 -12.37 -40.81
C GLN A 322 -16.83 -12.82 -40.30
N ASN A 323 -15.94 -13.25 -41.22
CA ASN A 323 -14.56 -13.61 -40.88
C ASN A 323 -13.78 -12.39 -40.37
N PHE A 324 -13.91 -11.24 -41.04
CA PHE A 324 -13.23 -10.01 -40.60
C PHE A 324 -13.73 -9.55 -39.22
N LYS A 325 -15.06 -9.56 -38.98
CA LYS A 325 -15.63 -9.27 -37.66
C LYS A 325 -15.07 -10.18 -36.57
N THR A 326 -14.94 -11.47 -36.86
CA THR A 326 -14.42 -12.47 -35.92
C THR A 326 -12.96 -12.18 -35.55
N HIS A 327 -12.11 -11.92 -36.54
CA HIS A 327 -10.70 -11.58 -36.29
C HIS A 327 -10.55 -10.24 -35.56
N LEU A 328 -11.33 -9.21 -35.93
CA LEU A 328 -11.27 -7.91 -35.28
C LEU A 328 -11.75 -7.98 -33.83
N ASN A 329 -12.84 -8.71 -33.56
CA ASN A 329 -13.31 -8.97 -32.20
C ASN A 329 -12.25 -9.69 -31.35
N PHE A 330 -11.50 -10.63 -31.93
CA PHE A 330 -10.39 -11.28 -31.24
C PHE A 330 -9.34 -10.24 -30.80
N PHE A 331 -8.87 -9.36 -31.69
CA PHE A 331 -7.87 -8.34 -31.33
C PHE A 331 -8.40 -7.33 -30.32
N ILE A 332 -9.65 -6.88 -30.46
CA ILE A 332 -10.30 -5.97 -29.51
C ILE A 332 -10.38 -6.63 -28.12
N SER A 333 -10.78 -7.90 -28.05
CA SER A 333 -10.85 -8.65 -26.79
C SER A 333 -9.48 -8.78 -26.10
N LYS A 334 -8.39 -8.84 -26.87
CA LYS A 334 -7.01 -8.86 -26.35
C LYS A 334 -6.59 -7.46 -25.89
N ALA A 335 -6.94 -6.42 -26.64
CA ALA A 335 -6.64 -5.04 -26.28
C ALA A 335 -7.31 -4.63 -24.95
N PHE A 336 -8.55 -5.05 -24.70
CA PHE A 336 -9.22 -4.81 -23.40
C PHE A 336 -8.59 -5.55 -22.21
N LYS A 337 -7.74 -6.56 -22.45
CA LYS A 337 -6.98 -7.27 -21.40
C LYS A 337 -5.65 -6.61 -21.06
N VAL A 338 -5.29 -5.53 -21.77
CA VAL A 338 -4.08 -4.78 -21.47
C VAL A 338 -4.15 -4.19 -20.06
N LYS A 339 -3.03 -4.19 -19.35
CA LYS A 339 -2.93 -3.65 -17.99
C LYS A 339 -3.04 -2.13 -18.00
N HIS A 340 -4.18 -1.61 -17.56
CA HIS A 340 -4.49 -0.17 -17.58
C HIS A 340 -3.90 0.61 -16.41
N PHE A 341 -3.53 -0.05 -15.31
CA PHE A 341 -3.04 0.63 -14.11
C PHE A 341 -1.52 0.50 -13.98
N ILE A 342 -0.84 1.63 -13.78
CA ILE A 342 0.61 1.69 -13.64
C ILE A 342 0.97 2.38 -12.33
N CYS A 343 2.05 1.95 -11.68
CA CYS A 343 2.64 2.70 -10.59
C CYS A 343 3.58 3.78 -11.13
N LYS A 344 3.26 5.05 -10.91
CA LYS A 344 4.09 6.19 -11.34
C LYS A 344 5.50 6.22 -10.76
N ARG A 345 5.77 5.46 -9.68
CA ARG A 345 7.10 5.42 -9.03
C ARG A 345 8.00 4.29 -9.52
N CYS A 346 7.45 3.13 -9.85
CA CYS A 346 8.26 1.93 -10.18
C CYS A 346 7.86 1.23 -11.49
N GLY A 347 6.89 1.78 -12.23
CA GLY A 347 6.44 1.23 -13.52
C GLY A 347 5.67 -0.09 -13.43
N LEU A 348 5.30 -0.56 -12.22
CA LEU A 348 4.53 -1.80 -12.07
C LEU A 348 3.17 -1.68 -12.78
N LYS A 349 2.91 -2.55 -13.76
CA LYS A 349 1.65 -2.64 -14.51
C LYS A 349 0.70 -3.66 -13.86
N ARG A 350 -0.59 -3.32 -13.71
CA ARG A 350 -1.64 -4.10 -13.03
C ARG A 350 -2.97 -4.01 -13.78
N GLU A 351 -3.77 -5.07 -13.65
CA GLU A 351 -5.16 -5.12 -14.14
C GLU A 351 -6.14 -4.56 -13.11
N ASN A 352 -5.88 -4.82 -11.83
CA ASN A 352 -6.74 -4.40 -10.73
C ASN A 352 -6.21 -3.15 -10.03
N LEU A 353 -7.13 -2.37 -9.45
CA LEU A 353 -6.82 -1.22 -8.61
C LEU A 353 -5.86 -1.61 -7.48
N PHE A 354 -4.95 -0.68 -7.17
CA PHE A 354 -4.07 -0.78 -6.01
C PHE A 354 -3.87 0.61 -5.43
N PHE A 355 -3.80 0.70 -4.11
CA PHE A 355 -3.58 1.96 -3.41
C PHE A 355 -2.27 1.98 -2.63
N LEU A 356 -1.74 0.79 -2.33
CA LEU A 356 -0.37 0.55 -1.92
C LEU A 356 0.31 -0.25 -3.02
N CYS A 357 1.38 0.29 -3.63
CA CYS A 357 2.10 -0.45 -4.65
C CYS A 357 2.78 -1.69 -4.03
N PRO A 358 2.52 -2.91 -4.53
CA PRO A 358 3.14 -4.11 -3.96
C PRO A 358 4.64 -4.22 -4.25
N ARG A 359 5.18 -3.49 -5.25
CA ARG A 359 6.61 -3.52 -5.60
C ARG A 359 7.44 -2.53 -4.78
N CYS A 360 7.04 -1.26 -4.74
CA CYS A 360 7.82 -0.20 -4.09
C CYS A 360 7.18 0.37 -2.82
N ALA A 361 6.05 -0.19 -2.37
CA ALA A 361 5.30 0.24 -1.19
C ALA A 361 4.88 1.72 -1.19
N SER A 362 4.75 2.34 -2.37
CA SER A 362 4.28 3.72 -2.47
C SER A 362 2.75 3.82 -2.43
N TRP A 363 2.27 4.66 -1.53
CA TRP A 363 0.87 5.03 -1.39
C TRP A 363 0.38 5.88 -2.56
N HIS A 364 -0.87 5.65 -2.99
CA HIS A 364 -1.61 6.45 -3.97
C HIS A 364 -0.79 6.79 -5.23
N SER A 365 -0.01 5.80 -5.66
CA SER A 365 0.91 5.89 -6.80
C SER A 365 0.33 5.32 -8.10
N ILE A 366 -0.90 4.83 -8.04
CA ILE A 366 -1.65 4.35 -9.20
C ILE A 366 -1.91 5.50 -10.17
N THR A 367 -1.73 5.22 -11.45
CA THR A 367 -2.09 6.07 -12.58
C THR A 367 -2.71 5.22 -13.68
N PHE A 368 -3.38 5.88 -14.61
CA PHE A 368 -3.96 5.24 -15.78
C PHE A 368 -2.98 5.28 -16.96
N ARG A 369 -2.82 4.17 -17.68
CA ARG A 369 -2.01 4.05 -18.89
C ARG A 369 -2.75 4.69 -20.07
N LYS A 370 -2.44 5.95 -20.36
CA LYS A 370 -3.12 6.72 -21.42
C LYS A 370 -2.63 6.35 -22.81
N ASN A 371 -1.37 5.93 -22.93
CA ASN A 371 -0.74 5.58 -24.20
C ASN A 371 -0.27 4.11 -24.22
N LEU A 372 -0.38 3.44 -25.38
CA LEU A 372 0.07 2.05 -25.55
C LEU A 372 1.60 1.89 -25.54
N ASN A 373 2.35 2.98 -25.69
CA ASN A 373 3.82 2.97 -25.70
C ASN A 373 4.43 3.14 -24.30
N GLU A 374 3.64 3.58 -23.30
CA GLU A 374 4.04 3.69 -21.88
C GLU A 374 3.99 2.33 -21.16
#